data_AF-A0A851B9Y2-F1
#
_entry.id   AF-A0A851B9Y2-F1
#
_cell.length_a   1.000
_cell.length_b   1.000
_cell.length_c   1.000
_cell.angle_alpha   90.00
_cell.angle_beta   90.00
_cell.angle_gamma   90.00
#
_symmetry.space_group_name_H-M   'P 1'
#
loop_
_entity.id
_entity.type
_entity.pdbx_description
1 polymer ?
#
loop_
_entity_poly.entity_id
_entity_poly.type
_entity_poly.pdbx_seq_one_letter_code
_entity_poly.pdbx_strand_id
1 'polypeptide(L)'
;PDPPPNVSPPPTEEVKAEKEPRPDPRPNGRRDDKAEKPRFMFNIADGGFTELHTLWQNEERAAISSGKLNEIWHRRHDYWLLAGIVLHGYARWTDIQNDGAFGVINEPFKGEASKGNFLEMKNKFLARRFKEQLRRAAYLNMTQDPSHPAMALNTRFAEVECLAESHQHLSKESLAGNKPANAVLHK
;
A
#
# COMPACT_ATOMS: atom_id res chain seq x y z
N PRO A 1 -71.03 -18.44 -39.36
CA PRO A 1 -69.93 -19.35 -38.96
C PRO A 1 -68.79 -18.50 -38.36
N ASP A 2 -68.82 -18.35 -37.04
CA ASP A 2 -67.86 -17.58 -36.25
C ASP A 2 -67.01 -18.54 -35.38
N PRO A 3 -65.71 -18.27 -35.17
CA PRO A 3 -64.83 -19.16 -34.41
C PRO A 3 -64.99 -19.00 -32.88
N PRO A 4 -64.62 -20.02 -32.08
CA PRO A 4 -64.80 -20.06 -30.63
C PRO A 4 -63.69 -19.29 -29.85
N PRO A 5 -63.88 -19.02 -28.53
CA PRO A 5 -63.13 -18.04 -27.77
C PRO A 5 -61.81 -18.59 -27.20
N ASN A 6 -60.81 -17.72 -27.10
CA ASN A 6 -59.53 -18.01 -26.44
C ASN A 6 -59.61 -17.61 -24.95
N VAL A 7 -59.41 -18.57 -24.04
CA VAL A 7 -59.39 -18.37 -22.58
C VAL A 7 -58.02 -18.77 -22.04
N SER A 8 -57.36 -17.81 -21.39
CA SER A 8 -56.01 -17.85 -20.80
C SER A 8 -55.86 -18.79 -19.59
N PRO A 9 -54.62 -19.02 -19.12
CA PRO A 9 -54.32 -19.18 -17.69
C PRO A 9 -53.45 -18.02 -17.12
N PRO A 10 -53.54 -17.69 -15.79
CA PRO A 10 -52.86 -16.55 -15.14
C PRO A 10 -51.71 -17.01 -14.16
N PRO A 11 -51.23 -16.21 -13.17
CA PRO A 11 -49.96 -15.45 -13.20
C PRO A 11 -48.99 -15.81 -12.03
N THR A 12 -47.99 -14.93 -11.77
CA THR A 12 -47.00 -14.81 -10.64
C THR A 12 -45.55 -15.24 -11.00
N GLU A 13 -44.44 -14.63 -10.57
CA GLU A 13 -44.13 -13.49 -9.69
C GLU A 13 -42.64 -13.10 -9.93
N GLU A 14 -42.35 -11.82 -9.69
CA GLU A 14 -41.09 -11.08 -9.50
C GLU A 14 -39.72 -11.80 -9.47
N VAL A 15 -38.74 -11.25 -10.21
CA VAL A 15 -37.35 -11.13 -9.71
C VAL A 15 -36.80 -9.73 -9.98
N LYS A 16 -36.75 -9.01 -8.87
CA LYS A 16 -36.16 -7.72 -8.51
C LYS A 16 -34.87 -7.35 -9.24
N ALA A 17 -34.88 -6.16 -9.84
CA ALA A 17 -33.70 -5.42 -10.28
C ALA A 17 -32.84 -5.01 -9.07
N GLU A 18 -31.57 -5.41 -9.05
CA GLU A 18 -30.56 -4.83 -8.16
C GLU A 18 -29.74 -3.77 -8.91
N LYS A 19 -29.78 -2.57 -8.33
CA LYS A 19 -29.15 -1.33 -8.76
C LYS A 19 -27.65 -1.47 -8.90
N GLU A 20 -27.12 -1.14 -10.08
CA GLU A 20 -25.77 -0.58 -10.18
C GLU A 20 -25.66 0.71 -9.33
N PRO A 21 -24.56 0.94 -8.60
CA PRO A 21 -24.35 2.20 -7.91
C PRO A 21 -24.12 3.30 -8.96
N ARG A 22 -25.04 4.27 -9.00
CA ARG A 22 -24.89 5.48 -9.80
C ARG A 22 -23.59 6.20 -9.39
N PRO A 23 -22.78 6.70 -10.34
CA PRO A 23 -21.65 7.55 -10.00
C PRO A 23 -22.19 8.84 -9.36
N ASP A 24 -21.60 9.23 -8.23
CA ASP A 24 -21.95 10.44 -7.50
C ASP A 24 -21.97 11.69 -8.40
N PRO A 25 -22.81 12.70 -8.09
CA PRO A 25 -22.92 13.89 -8.93
C PRO A 25 -21.61 14.67 -8.89
N ARG A 26 -20.95 14.75 -10.05
CA ARG A 26 -19.86 15.71 -10.30
C ARG A 26 -20.39 17.11 -9.97
N PRO A 27 -19.75 17.90 -9.10
CA PRO A 27 -20.13 19.28 -8.89
C PRO A 27 -19.75 20.07 -10.15
N ASN A 28 -20.72 20.27 -11.02
CA ASN A 28 -20.53 21.06 -12.23
C ASN A 28 -20.75 22.55 -11.92
N GLY A 29 -19.72 23.36 -12.13
CA GLY A 29 -19.90 24.71 -12.66
C GLY A 29 -19.82 25.89 -11.70
N ARG A 30 -18.59 26.33 -11.38
CA ARG A 30 -18.22 27.73 -11.63
C ARG A 30 -16.86 27.75 -12.33
N ARG A 31 -16.88 28.22 -13.57
CA ARG A 31 -15.70 28.42 -14.42
C ARG A 31 -14.83 29.49 -13.79
N ASP A 32 -13.65 29.10 -13.36
CA ASP A 32 -12.48 29.98 -13.37
C ASP A 32 -11.52 29.37 -14.38
N ASP A 33 -11.41 30.01 -15.55
CA ASP A 33 -10.44 29.70 -16.62
C ASP A 33 -9.02 30.09 -16.16
N LYS A 34 -8.53 29.44 -15.10
CA LYS A 34 -7.09 29.27 -14.89
C LYS A 34 -6.77 27.91 -15.42
N ALA A 35 -5.90 27.84 -16.43
CA ALA A 35 -5.35 26.59 -16.97
C ALA A 35 -5.07 25.62 -15.81
N GLU A 36 -6.01 24.71 -15.58
CA GLU A 36 -6.03 23.89 -14.38
C GLU A 36 -4.92 22.88 -14.60
N LYS A 37 -3.77 23.09 -13.94
CA LYS A 37 -2.61 22.21 -14.05
C LYS A 37 -3.12 20.77 -13.97
N PRO A 38 -2.73 19.89 -14.91
CA PRO A 38 -3.24 18.52 -14.95
C PRO A 38 -3.10 17.90 -13.57
N ARG A 39 -4.24 17.46 -13.01
CA ARG A 39 -4.28 16.85 -11.67
C ARG A 39 -3.42 15.60 -11.70
N PHE A 40 -2.50 15.49 -10.74
CA PHE A 40 -1.74 14.27 -10.54
C PHE A 40 -2.70 13.13 -10.20
N MET A 41 -2.66 12.05 -10.96
CA MET A 41 -3.49 10.86 -10.74
C MET A 41 -2.60 9.65 -10.52
N PHE A 42 -2.69 9.06 -9.33
CA PHE A 42 -2.01 7.83 -8.97
C PHE A 42 -2.97 6.94 -8.20
N ASN A 43 -3.37 5.82 -8.78
CA ASN A 43 -4.21 4.82 -8.12
C ASN A 43 -3.42 3.53 -7.95
N ILE A 44 -3.74 2.78 -6.90
CA ILE A 44 -3.33 1.39 -6.75
C ILE A 44 -4.57 0.54 -6.98
N ALA A 45 -4.51 -0.38 -7.95
CA ALA A 45 -5.55 -1.36 -8.20
C ALA A 45 -5.37 -2.53 -7.23
N ASP A 46 -5.65 -2.26 -5.96
CA ASP A 46 -5.41 -3.16 -4.84
C ASP A 46 -6.63 -4.02 -4.50
N GLY A 47 -7.74 -3.96 -5.25
CA GLY A 47 -8.96 -4.70 -4.90
C GLY A 47 -9.50 -4.41 -3.50
N GLY A 48 -9.16 -3.25 -2.91
CA GLY A 48 -9.50 -2.92 -1.52
C GLY A 48 -8.56 -3.50 -0.45
N PHE A 49 -7.32 -3.89 -0.81
CA PHE A 49 -6.28 -4.38 0.12
C PHE A 49 -5.47 -3.30 0.84
N THR A 50 -5.74 -2.02 0.58
CA THR A 50 -5.10 -0.90 1.25
C THR A 50 -6.16 0.06 1.78
N GLU A 51 -5.86 0.71 2.89
CA GLU A 51 -6.68 1.80 3.41
C GLU A 51 -6.29 3.16 2.81
N LEU A 52 -5.31 3.16 1.90
CA LEU A 52 -4.77 4.35 1.29
C LEU A 52 -5.84 5.16 0.57
N HIS A 53 -6.78 4.52 -0.12
CA HIS A 53 -7.85 5.23 -0.82
C HIS A 53 -8.67 6.15 0.10
N THR A 54 -8.99 5.68 1.31
CA THR A 54 -9.72 6.47 2.31
C THR A 54 -8.84 7.57 2.90
N LEU A 55 -7.58 7.25 3.23
CA LEU A 55 -6.62 8.23 3.74
C LEU A 55 -6.39 9.36 2.73
N TRP A 56 -6.19 9.02 1.47
CA TRP A 56 -5.97 9.96 0.38
C TRP A 56 -7.13 10.94 0.21
N GLN A 57 -8.39 10.50 0.35
CA GLN A 57 -9.53 11.42 0.23
C GLN A 57 -9.49 12.53 1.29
N ASN A 58 -9.19 12.18 2.54
CA ASN A 58 -9.12 13.13 3.64
C ASN A 58 -7.88 14.03 3.53
N GLU A 59 -6.73 13.43 3.22
CA GLU A 59 -5.45 14.11 3.07
C GLU A 59 -5.43 15.07 1.88
N GLU A 60 -5.93 14.64 0.73
CA GLU A 60 -6.01 15.45 -0.48
C GLU A 60 -6.96 16.63 -0.30
N ARG A 61 -8.07 16.44 0.41
CA ARG A 61 -8.97 17.54 0.79
C ARG A 61 -8.25 18.57 1.68
N ALA A 62 -7.45 18.12 2.65
CA ALA A 62 -6.68 19.01 3.52
C ALA A 62 -5.56 19.75 2.76
N ALA A 63 -4.86 19.05 1.87
CA ALA A 63 -3.80 19.58 1.01
C ALA A 63 -4.33 20.65 0.04
N ILE A 64 -5.49 20.41 -0.58
CA ILE A 64 -6.13 21.37 -1.49
C ILE A 64 -6.65 22.59 -0.71
N SER A 65 -7.37 22.36 0.40
CA SER A 65 -8.01 23.45 1.17
C SER A 65 -6.99 24.41 1.80
N SER A 66 -5.81 23.91 2.15
CA SER A 66 -4.71 24.73 2.69
C SER A 66 -3.88 25.44 1.62
N GLY A 67 -4.02 25.07 0.35
CA GLY A 67 -3.16 25.53 -0.75
C GLY A 67 -1.73 24.99 -0.70
N LYS A 68 -1.41 24.09 0.25
CA LYS A 68 -0.07 23.58 0.53
C LYS A 68 0.09 22.13 0.09
N LEU A 69 -0.13 21.87 -1.20
CA LEU A 69 -0.16 20.52 -1.78
C LEU A 69 1.09 19.66 -1.51
N ASN A 70 2.27 20.30 -1.38
CA ASN A 70 3.53 19.58 -1.11
C ASN A 70 3.79 19.39 0.40
N GLU A 71 3.17 20.18 1.28
CA GLU A 71 3.47 20.13 2.72
C GLU A 71 2.59 19.12 3.47
N ILE A 72 1.50 18.67 2.87
CA ILE A 72 0.59 17.67 3.46
C ILE A 72 0.78 16.36 2.72
N TRP A 73 1.07 15.27 3.46
CA TRP A 73 1.20 13.95 2.85
C TRP A 73 -0.10 13.53 2.18
N HIS A 74 -0.02 12.98 0.97
CA HIS A 74 -1.17 12.56 0.16
C HIS A 74 -0.69 11.58 -0.93
N ARG A 75 -1.59 11.10 -1.79
CA ARG A 75 -1.31 10.10 -2.85
C ARG A 75 -0.04 10.30 -3.69
N ARG A 76 0.35 11.55 -3.97
CA ARG A 76 1.58 11.84 -4.73
C ARG A 76 2.82 11.49 -3.93
N HIS A 77 2.81 11.74 -2.64
CA HIS A 77 3.91 11.36 -1.75
C HIS A 77 4.02 9.84 -1.65
N ASP A 78 2.89 9.12 -1.55
CA ASP A 78 2.89 7.66 -1.55
C ASP A 78 3.43 7.09 -2.87
N TYR A 79 3.08 7.67 -4.02
CA TYR A 79 3.67 7.29 -5.31
C TYR A 79 5.19 7.43 -5.31
N TRP A 80 5.71 8.59 -4.92
CA TRP A 80 7.15 8.84 -4.92
C TRP A 80 7.88 7.99 -3.87
N LEU A 81 7.25 7.73 -2.72
CA LEU A 81 7.77 6.79 -1.73
C LEU A 81 7.89 5.38 -2.31
N LEU A 82 6.83 4.88 -2.98
CA LEU A 82 6.83 3.56 -3.64
C LEU A 82 7.90 3.49 -4.73
N ALA A 83 7.97 4.48 -5.61
CA ALA A 83 8.97 4.55 -6.66
C ALA A 83 10.40 4.56 -6.06
N GLY A 84 10.59 5.26 -4.94
CA GLY A 84 11.87 5.33 -4.24
C GLY A 84 12.26 3.99 -3.65
N ILE A 85 11.31 3.27 -3.03
CA ILE A 85 11.53 1.92 -2.51
C ILE A 85 11.85 0.94 -3.64
N VAL A 86 11.17 1.04 -4.78
CA VAL A 86 11.45 0.19 -5.95
C VAL A 86 12.85 0.45 -6.50
N LEU A 87 13.26 1.72 -6.59
CA LEU A 87 14.55 2.10 -7.17
C LEU A 87 15.74 1.84 -6.23
N HIS A 88 15.63 2.26 -4.97
CA HIS A 88 16.74 2.26 -4.00
C HIS A 88 16.70 1.06 -3.05
N GLY A 89 15.55 0.40 -2.91
CA GLY A 89 15.33 -0.71 -1.99
C GLY A 89 14.55 -0.32 -0.73
N TYR A 90 13.88 -1.32 -0.14
CA TYR A 90 13.17 -1.14 1.12
C TYR A 90 14.13 -0.76 2.26
N ALA A 91 13.67 0.09 3.18
CA ALA A 91 14.43 0.60 4.32
C ALA A 91 15.65 1.48 3.99
N ARG A 92 15.95 1.74 2.72
CA ARG A 92 17.00 2.67 2.27
C ARG A 92 16.54 4.13 2.31
N TRP A 93 15.93 4.53 3.43
CA TRP A 93 15.27 5.84 3.58
C TRP A 93 16.20 7.02 3.33
N THR A 94 17.43 6.95 3.81
CA THR A 94 18.42 8.02 3.64
C THR A 94 18.76 8.23 2.17
N ASP A 95 18.89 7.16 1.39
CA ASP A 95 19.23 7.29 -0.04
C ASP A 95 18.06 7.88 -0.83
N ILE A 96 16.85 7.41 -0.56
CA ILE A 96 15.63 7.96 -1.18
C ILE A 96 15.49 9.45 -0.82
N GLN A 97 15.77 9.84 0.42
CA GLN A 97 15.64 11.24 0.86
C GLN A 97 16.71 12.16 0.27
N ASN A 98 17.91 11.65 0.01
CA ASN A 98 19.02 12.39 -0.57
C ASN A 98 18.93 12.50 -2.10
N ASP A 99 18.10 11.66 -2.73
CA ASP A 99 17.86 11.73 -4.17
C ASP A 99 16.93 12.91 -4.51
N GLY A 100 17.46 13.86 -5.30
CA GLY A 100 16.76 15.07 -5.69
C GLY A 100 15.46 14.82 -6.45
N ALA A 101 15.35 13.69 -7.18
CA ALA A 101 14.11 13.32 -7.86
C ALA A 101 12.96 13.02 -6.89
N PHE A 102 13.29 12.57 -5.67
CA PHE A 102 12.33 12.18 -4.64
C PHE A 102 12.10 13.28 -3.60
N GLY A 103 12.63 14.49 -3.81
CA GLY A 103 12.58 15.59 -2.84
C GLY A 103 11.18 15.93 -2.31
N VAL A 104 10.12 15.62 -3.06
CA VAL A 104 8.72 15.78 -2.63
C VAL A 104 8.40 15.05 -1.32
N ILE A 105 9.02 13.89 -1.02
CA ILE A 105 8.77 13.16 0.23
C ILE A 105 9.34 13.87 1.46
N ASN A 106 10.23 14.85 1.25
CA ASN A 106 10.84 15.65 2.30
C ASN A 106 9.98 16.86 2.66
N GLU A 107 9.13 17.33 1.74
CA GLU A 107 8.35 18.56 1.87
C GLU A 107 7.44 18.57 3.12
N PRO A 108 6.71 17.49 3.48
CA PRO A 108 5.87 17.48 4.68
C PRO A 108 6.63 17.61 6.00
N PHE A 109 7.95 17.44 5.99
CA PHE A 109 8.78 17.42 7.19
C PHE A 109 9.63 18.69 7.35
N LYS A 110 9.63 19.60 6.37
CA LYS A 110 10.50 20.80 6.39
C LYS A 110 10.31 21.68 7.63
N GLY A 111 9.07 21.83 8.10
CA GLY A 111 8.74 22.62 9.30
C GLY A 111 9.22 22.01 10.62
N GLU A 112 9.65 20.75 10.62
CA GLU A 112 10.05 20.01 11.82
C GLU A 112 11.55 19.71 11.89
N ALA A 113 12.33 20.17 10.91
CA ALA A 113 13.76 19.84 10.77
C ALA A 113 14.62 20.28 11.97
N SER A 114 14.17 21.26 12.74
CA SER A 114 14.85 21.76 13.94
C SER A 114 14.50 20.99 15.22
N LYS A 115 13.57 20.02 15.17
CA LYS A 115 13.21 19.21 16.32
C LYS A 115 14.26 18.12 16.57
N GLY A 116 14.54 17.86 17.84
CA GLY A 116 15.30 16.67 18.23
C GLY A 116 14.64 15.40 17.68
N ASN A 117 15.46 14.43 17.28
CA ASN A 117 15.00 13.15 16.74
C ASN A 117 14.22 13.21 15.41
N PHE A 118 14.39 14.29 14.64
CA PHE A 118 13.72 14.50 13.36
C PHE A 118 13.84 13.31 12.38
N LEU A 119 15.06 12.78 12.21
CA LEU A 119 15.32 11.70 11.25
C LEU A 119 14.60 10.40 11.64
N GLU A 120 14.55 10.07 12.93
CA GLU A 120 13.83 8.87 13.40
C GLU A 120 12.32 9.03 13.21
N MET A 121 11.74 10.19 13.56
CA MET A 121 10.32 10.47 13.35
C MET A 121 9.93 10.34 11.88
N LYS A 122 10.76 10.91 10.99
CA LYS A 122 10.56 10.83 9.55
C LYS A 122 10.65 9.39 9.04
N ASN A 123 11.71 8.66 9.40
CA ASN A 123 11.89 7.27 8.98
C ASN A 123 10.77 6.36 9.51
N LYS A 124 10.30 6.59 10.74
CA LYS A 124 9.16 5.87 11.32
C LYS A 124 7.87 6.15 10.57
N PHE A 125 7.65 7.40 10.13
CA PHE A 125 6.51 7.74 9.29
C PHE A 125 6.57 7.05 7.94
N LEU A 126 7.71 7.09 7.24
CA LEU A 126 7.89 6.43 5.93
C LEU A 126 7.66 4.92 6.02
N ALA A 127 8.25 4.27 7.04
CA ALA A 127 8.06 2.84 7.29
C ALA A 127 6.59 2.51 7.60
N ARG A 128 5.90 3.36 8.37
CA ARG A 128 4.46 3.19 8.65
C ARG A 128 3.63 3.32 7.38
N ARG A 129 3.87 4.33 6.56
CA ARG A 129 3.16 4.52 5.28
C ARG A 129 3.30 3.32 4.39
N PHE A 130 4.52 2.79 4.22
CA PHE A 130 4.74 1.58 3.45
C PHE A 130 4.02 0.35 4.05
N LYS A 131 4.08 0.14 5.37
CA LYS A 131 3.36 -0.97 6.03
C LYS A 131 1.84 -0.87 5.86
N GLU A 132 1.27 0.33 5.87
CA GLU A 132 -0.16 0.54 5.62
C GLU A 132 -0.58 0.10 4.20
N GLN A 133 0.37 0.08 3.25
CA GLN A 133 0.14 -0.48 1.89
C GLN A 133 0.05 -2.02 1.88
N LEU A 134 0.54 -2.70 2.92
CA LEU A 134 0.61 -4.17 2.98
C LEU A 134 -0.42 -4.78 3.96
N ARG A 135 -1.05 -3.94 4.81
CA ARG A 135 -1.70 -4.38 6.05
C ARG A 135 -2.97 -5.21 5.86
N ARG A 136 -3.76 -4.97 4.81
CA ARG A 136 -5.04 -5.69 4.61
C ARG A 136 -4.87 -6.99 3.82
N ALA A 137 -3.84 -7.10 2.97
CA ALA A 137 -3.49 -8.36 2.32
C ALA A 137 -3.15 -9.45 3.36
N ALA A 138 -2.42 -9.07 4.42
CA ALA A 138 -2.12 -9.95 5.55
C ALA A 138 -3.37 -10.30 6.38
N TYR A 139 -4.30 -9.34 6.55
CA TYR A 139 -5.53 -9.56 7.34
C TYR A 139 -6.56 -10.45 6.63
N LEU A 140 -6.60 -10.40 5.30
CA LEU A 140 -7.55 -11.18 4.49
C LEU A 140 -7.03 -12.57 4.11
N ASN A 141 -5.86 -13.00 4.62
CA ASN A 141 -5.20 -14.27 4.26
C ASN A 141 -5.13 -14.51 2.75
N MET A 142 -5.03 -13.45 1.96
CA MET A 142 -4.91 -13.57 0.52
C MET A 142 -3.47 -13.93 0.17
N THR A 143 -3.27 -15.22 -0.08
CA THR A 143 -2.00 -15.75 -0.55
C THR A 143 -1.78 -15.29 -2.00
N GLN A 144 -0.58 -14.80 -2.27
CA GLN A 144 -0.13 -14.53 -3.63
C GLN A 144 -0.07 -15.87 -4.41
N ASP A 145 -0.20 -15.79 -5.74
CA ASP A 145 0.00 -16.95 -6.60
C ASP A 145 1.38 -17.57 -6.31
N PRO A 146 1.46 -18.86 -5.93
CA PRO A 146 2.72 -19.54 -5.66
C PRO A 146 3.71 -19.51 -6.83
N SER A 147 3.23 -19.31 -8.06
CA SER A 147 4.06 -19.18 -9.26
C SER A 147 4.64 -17.78 -9.47
N HIS A 148 4.23 -16.78 -8.68
CA HIS A 148 4.74 -15.43 -8.78
C HIS A 148 6.22 -15.36 -8.38
N PRO A 149 7.13 -14.72 -9.15
CA PRO A 149 8.56 -14.67 -8.84
C PRO A 149 8.90 -14.13 -7.43
N ALA A 150 8.06 -13.25 -6.88
CA ALA A 150 8.22 -12.75 -5.51
C ALA A 150 8.02 -13.83 -4.44
N MET A 151 7.20 -14.86 -4.70
CA MET A 151 7.04 -16.00 -3.79
C MET A 151 8.32 -16.85 -3.75
N ALA A 152 8.97 -17.08 -4.89
CA ALA A 152 10.25 -17.77 -4.93
C ALA A 152 11.33 -17.03 -4.12
N LEU A 153 11.36 -15.68 -4.19
CA LEU A 153 12.25 -14.88 -3.37
C LEU A 153 11.91 -14.99 -1.88
N ASN A 154 10.62 -14.93 -1.53
CA ASN A 154 10.17 -15.06 -0.15
C ASN A 154 10.52 -16.43 0.46
N THR A 155 10.37 -17.52 -0.32
CA THR A 155 10.80 -18.86 0.09
C THR A 155 12.30 -18.92 0.34
N ARG A 156 13.12 -18.39 -0.58
CA ARG A 156 14.59 -18.33 -0.39
C ARG A 156 14.97 -17.49 0.81
N PHE A 157 14.27 -16.39 1.06
CA PHE A 157 14.52 -15.56 2.24
C PHE A 157 14.19 -16.32 3.53
N ALA A 158 13.04 -17.00 3.59
CA ALA A 158 12.66 -17.83 4.73
C ALA A 158 13.64 -19.00 4.97
N GLU A 159 14.17 -19.61 3.90
CA GLU A 159 15.22 -20.62 4.00
C GLU A 159 16.50 -20.05 4.61
N VAL A 160 16.91 -18.86 4.20
CA VAL A 160 18.08 -18.15 4.75
C VAL A 160 17.86 -17.78 6.22
N GLU A 161 16.68 -17.29 6.58
CA GLU A 161 16.34 -16.99 7.98
C GLU A 161 16.36 -18.25 8.84
N CYS A 162 15.75 -19.34 8.38
CA CYS A 162 15.75 -20.62 9.08
C CYS A 162 17.18 -21.16 9.28
N LEU A 163 18.02 -21.04 8.25
CA LEU A 163 19.43 -21.42 8.33
C LEU A 163 20.17 -20.54 9.34
N ALA A 164 19.96 -19.22 9.31
CA ALA A 164 20.59 -18.30 10.25
C ALA A 164 20.16 -18.57 11.71
N GLU A 165 18.87 -18.83 11.94
CA GLU A 165 18.34 -19.21 13.25
C GLU A 165 18.92 -20.55 13.73
N SER A 166 19.00 -21.55 12.85
CA SER A 166 19.62 -22.84 13.14
C SER A 166 21.09 -22.68 13.52
N HIS A 167 21.85 -21.87 12.77
CA HIS A 167 23.24 -21.54 13.10
C HIS A 167 23.36 -20.79 14.44
N GLN A 168 22.46 -19.84 14.72
CA GLN A 168 22.45 -19.12 16.00
C GLN A 168 22.15 -20.08 17.17
N HIS A 169 21.22 -21.01 16.99
CA HIS A 169 20.90 -22.02 17.99
C HIS A 169 22.07 -22.96 18.24
N LEU A 170 22.65 -23.51 17.17
CA LEU A 170 23.81 -24.40 17.24
C LEU A 170 24.99 -23.73 17.93
N SER A 171 25.25 -22.45 17.63
CA SER A 171 26.26 -21.63 18.28
C SER A 171 26.03 -21.50 19.79
N LYS A 172 24.79 -21.24 20.22
CA LYS A 172 24.42 -21.19 21.64
C LYS A 172 24.64 -22.54 22.34
N GLU A 173 24.23 -23.65 21.72
CA GLU A 173 24.40 -24.98 22.30
C GLU A 173 25.88 -25.35 22.45
N SER A 174 26.70 -25.03 21.45
CA SER A 174 28.15 -25.23 21.52
C SER A 174 28.79 -24.45 22.66
N LEU A 175 28.44 -23.17 22.81
CA LEU A 175 28.92 -22.33 23.93
C LEU A 175 28.47 -22.86 25.30
N ALA A 176 27.32 -23.53 25.37
CA ALA A 176 26.85 -24.21 26.57
C ALA A 176 27.57 -25.55 26.86
N GLY A 177 28.55 -25.93 26.04
CA GLY A 177 29.37 -27.13 26.23
C GLY A 177 28.85 -28.39 25.54
N ASN A 178 27.87 -28.27 24.62
CA ASN A 178 27.38 -29.39 23.83
C ASN A 178 28.46 -29.84 22.82
N LYS A 179 29.11 -30.98 23.11
CA LYS A 179 30.22 -31.52 22.31
C LYS A 179 29.82 -31.84 20.85
N PRO A 180 28.68 -32.49 20.57
CA PRO A 180 28.16 -32.62 19.21
C PRO A 180 27.99 -31.30 18.46
N ALA A 181 27.35 -30.28 19.06
CA ALA A 181 27.15 -28.98 18.42
C ALA A 181 28.49 -28.28 18.11
N ASN A 182 29.44 -28.37 19.03
CA ASN A 182 30.79 -27.83 18.87
C ASN A 182 31.55 -28.51 17.72
N ALA A 183 31.46 -29.84 17.60
CA ALA A 183 32.10 -30.59 16.51
C ALA A 183 31.51 -30.26 15.13
N VAL A 184 30.22 -29.90 15.05
CA VAL A 184 29.57 -29.49 13.81
C VAL A 184 29.95 -28.05 13.41
N LEU A 185 30.12 -27.13 14.37
CA LEU A 185 30.52 -25.74 14.09
C LEU A 185 31.99 -25.56 13.70
N HIS A 186 32.86 -26.43 14.21
CA HIS A 186 34.32 -26.30 14.05
C HIS A 186 34.93 -27.35 13.11
N LYS A 187 34.10 -27.97 12.26
CA LYS A 187 34.53 -28.80 11.12
C LYS A 187 34.58 -27.97 9.85
#